data_AF-A0A7G9Y4N2-F1
#
_entry.id   AF-A0A7G9Y4N2-F1
#
_cell.length_a   1.000
_cell.length_b   1.000
_cell.length_c   1.000
_cell.angle_alpha   90.00
_cell.angle_beta   90.00
_cell.angle_gamma   90.00
#
_symmetry.space_group_name_H-M   'P 1'
#
loop_
_entity.id
_entity.type
_entity.pdbx_description
1 polymer ?
#
loop_
_entity_poly.entity_id
_entity_poly.type
_entity_poly.pdbx_seq_one_letter_code
_entity_poly.pdbx_strand_id
1 'polypeptide(L)'
;MTLVMMAMLFMLERRLSNKDEYPLLSCSDIQTLLKHFLPRRDVTVEEVLRQMEVRHRKRQSSIDSARRKQKKKRNGYEDLQR
;
A
#
# COMPACT_ATOMS: atom_id res chain seq x y z
N MET A 1 -2.88 -5.09 -8.52
CA MET A 1 -1.84 -5.95 -9.13
C MET A 1 -1.28 -5.38 -10.43
N THR A 2 -2.08 -4.75 -11.28
CA THR A 2 -1.66 -4.17 -12.58
C THR A 2 -0.43 -3.25 -12.51
N LEU A 3 -0.39 -2.31 -11.57
CA LEU A 3 0.74 -1.39 -11.40
C LEU A 3 2.07 -2.12 -11.10
N VAL A 4 2.01 -3.20 -10.32
CA VAL A 4 3.19 -4.00 -9.98
C VAL A 4 3.72 -4.70 -11.22
N MET A 5 2.83 -5.25 -12.05
CA MET A 5 3.20 -5.89 -13.32
C MET A 5 3.84 -4.90 -14.28
N MET A 6 3.29 -3.68 -14.40
CA MET A 6 3.87 -2.61 -15.22
C MET A 6 5.27 -2.20 -14.72
N ALA A 7 5.47 -2.11 -13.40
CA ALA A 7 6.77 -1.81 -12.82
C ALA A 7 7.81 -2.91 -13.10
N MET A 8 7.41 -4.19 -13.00
CA MET A 8 8.30 -5.32 -13.31
C MET A 8 8.67 -5.36 -14.79
N LEU A 9 7.70 -5.11 -15.69
CA LEU A 9 7.95 -5.03 -17.13
C LEU A 9 8.94 -3.92 -17.47
N PHE A 10 8.72 -2.72 -16.93
CA PHE A 10 9.64 -1.59 -17.10
C PHE A 10 11.06 -1.94 -16.65
N MET A 11 11.23 -2.56 -15.48
CA MET A 11 12.55 -2.96 -15.00
C MET A 11 13.23 -3.97 -15.94
N LEU A 12 12.47 -4.91 -16.50
CA LEU A 12 12.99 -5.91 -17.44
C LEU A 12 13.43 -5.27 -18.75
N GLU A 13 12.60 -4.39 -19.33
CA GLU A 13 12.93 -3.66 -20.56
C GLU A 13 14.20 -2.84 -20.39
N ARG A 14 14.34 -2.09 -19.28
CA ARG A 14 15.55 -1.31 -19.00
C ARG A 14 16.80 -2.18 -18.86
N ARG A 15 16.70 -3.37 -18.26
CA ARG A 15 17.86 -4.28 -18.17
C ARG A 15 18.25 -4.87 -19.52
N LEU A 16 17.27 -5.19 -20.37
CA LEU A 16 17.53 -5.72 -21.71
C LEU A 16 18.14 -4.66 -22.64
N SER A 17 17.57 -3.46 -22.68
CA SER A 17 18.05 -2.38 -23.55
C SER A 17 19.43 -1.85 -23.18
N ASN A 18 19.84 -1.95 -21.91
CA ASN A 18 21.14 -1.45 -21.44
C ASN A 18 22.13 -2.60 -21.17
N LYS A 19 21.83 -3.83 -21.62
CA LYS A 19 22.65 -5.01 -21.31
C LYS A 19 24.08 -4.88 -21.83
N ASP A 20 24.26 -4.23 -22.97
CA ASP A 20 25.56 -4.08 -23.62
C ASP A 20 26.40 -2.97 -23.00
N GLU A 21 25.76 -1.91 -22.50
CA GLU A 21 26.43 -0.75 -21.90
C GLU A 21 26.64 -0.91 -20.38
N TYR A 22 25.69 -1.58 -19.71
CA TYR A 22 25.66 -1.78 -18.26
C TYR A 22 25.28 -3.23 -17.90
N PRO A 23 26.17 -4.21 -18.12
CA PRO A 23 25.87 -5.64 -17.92
C PRO A 23 25.55 -6.03 -16.47
N LEU A 24 26.00 -5.23 -15.50
CA LEU A 24 25.75 -5.43 -14.07
C LEU A 24 24.54 -4.66 -13.53
N LEU A 25 23.75 -4.01 -14.40
CA LEU A 25 22.60 -3.22 -13.98
C LEU A 25 21.57 -4.07 -13.24
N SER A 26 21.37 -3.76 -11.96
CA SER A 26 20.42 -4.46 -11.09
C SER A 26 19.08 -3.70 -11.01
N CYS A 27 18.04 -4.40 -10.55
CA CYS A 27 16.74 -3.78 -10.28
C CYS A 27 16.83 -2.70 -9.17
N SER A 28 17.78 -2.84 -8.25
CA SER A 28 18.02 -1.86 -7.17
C SER A 28 18.54 -0.53 -7.72
N ASP A 29 19.40 -0.59 -8.73
CA ASP A 29 19.98 0.59 -9.37
C ASP A 29 18.88 1.36 -10.12
N ILE A 30 18.05 0.65 -10.89
CA ILE A 30 16.89 1.23 -11.57
C ILE A 30 15.92 1.86 -10.57
N GLN A 31 15.67 1.20 -9.43
CA GLN A 31 14.82 1.76 -8.38
C GLN A 31 15.41 3.04 -7.79
N THR A 32 16.72 3.11 -7.61
CA THR A 32 17.42 4.29 -7.09
C THR A 32 17.33 5.46 -8.06
N LEU A 33 17.52 5.20 -9.36
CA LEU A 33 17.31 6.19 -10.42
C LEU A 33 15.85 6.68 -10.42
N LEU A 34 14.88 5.78 -10.37
CA LEU A 34 13.46 6.15 -10.31
C LEU A 34 13.13 7.01 -9.07
N LYS A 35 13.72 6.74 -7.90
CA LYS A 35 13.52 7.57 -6.69
C LYS A 35 14.08 8.99 -6.85
N HIS A 36 15.12 9.15 -7.66
CA HIS A 36 15.74 10.45 -7.94
C HIS A 36 15.00 11.22 -9.05
N PHE A 37 14.62 10.53 -10.12
CA PHE A 37 14.02 11.15 -11.32
C PHE A 37 12.50 11.28 -11.26
N LEU A 38 11.80 10.39 -10.56
CA LEU A 38 10.37 10.56 -10.39
C LEU A 38 10.15 11.75 -9.45
N PRO A 39 9.38 12.77 -9.87
CA PRO A 39 8.97 13.80 -8.95
C PRO A 39 8.29 13.10 -7.78
N ARG A 40 8.82 13.32 -6.58
CA ARG A 40 8.04 13.02 -5.38
C ARG A 40 6.75 13.79 -5.58
N ARG A 41 5.60 13.09 -5.53
CA ARG A 41 4.29 13.78 -5.55
C ARG A 41 4.45 14.99 -4.64
N ASP A 42 4.09 16.17 -5.14
CA ASP A 42 3.88 17.34 -4.31
C ASP A 42 2.67 17.02 -3.43
N VAL A 43 2.90 16.17 -2.43
CA VAL A 43 1.90 15.81 -1.44
C VAL A 43 1.90 17.00 -0.51
N THR A 44 0.99 17.93 -0.78
CA THR A 44 0.77 19.06 0.10
C THR A 44 0.38 18.55 1.48
N VAL A 45 0.60 19.35 2.51
CA VAL A 45 0.29 18.98 3.90
C VAL A 45 -1.19 18.59 4.02
N GLU A 46 -2.06 19.25 3.27
CA GLU A 46 -3.50 18.99 3.21
C GLU A 46 -3.81 17.58 2.68
N GLU A 47 -3.11 17.12 1.64
CA GLU A 47 -3.31 15.77 1.11
C GLU A 47 -2.80 14.70 2.09
N VAL A 48 -1.72 14.97 2.83
CA VAL A 48 -1.25 14.09 3.91
C VAL A 48 -2.30 13.98 5.01
N LEU A 49 -2.85 15.11 5.46
CA LEU A 49 -3.90 15.17 6.48
C LEU A 49 -5.17 14.44 6.02
N ARG A 50 -5.60 14.66 4.78
CA ARG A 50 -6.75 13.97 4.18
C ARG A 50 -6.55 12.45 4.15
N GLN A 51 -5.36 11.99 3.72
CA GLN A 51 -5.04 10.55 3.72
C GLN A 51 -4.96 9.96 5.13
N MET A 52 -4.47 10.72 6.11
CA MET A 52 -4.49 10.33 7.51
C MET A 52 -5.92 10.12 8.01
N GLU A 53 -6.81 11.08 7.75
CA GLU A 53 -8.21 11.02 8.17
C GLU A 53 -8.95 9.82 7.56
N VAL A 54 -8.72 9.55 6.26
CA VAL A 54 -9.26 8.35 5.60
C VAL A 54 -8.79 7.06 6.30
N ARG A 55 -7.52 6.97 6.69
CA ARG A 55 -7.00 5.82 7.44
C ARG A 55 -7.60 5.72 8.83
N HIS A 56 -7.79 6.84 9.52
CA HIS A 56 -8.42 6.89 10.84
C HIS A 56 -9.87 6.41 10.79
N ARG A 57 -10.65 6.88 9.82
CA ARG A 57 -12.03 6.43 9.61
C ARG A 57 -12.12 4.94 9.35
N LYS A 58 -11.23 4.40 8.50
CA LYS A 58 -11.15 2.95 8.26
C LYS A 58 -10.84 2.18 9.53
N ARG A 59 -9.89 2.66 10.34
CA ARG A 59 -9.53 2.02 11.62
C ARG A 59 -10.71 2.03 12.59
N GLN A 60 -11.40 3.15 12.72
CA GLN A 60 -12.57 3.28 13.59
C GLN A 60 -13.69 2.32 13.17
N SER A 61 -14.01 2.25 11.87
CA SER A 61 -14.99 1.30 11.34
C SER A 61 -14.65 -0.16 11.67
N SER A 62 -13.37 -0.53 11.62
CA SER A 62 -12.91 -1.89 11.99
C SER A 62 -13.08 -2.15 13.48
N ILE A 63 -12.76 -1.18 14.34
CA ILE A 63 -12.97 -1.26 15.79
C ILE A 63 -14.46 -1.44 16.11
N ASP A 64 -15.33 -0.64 15.51
CA ASP A 64 -16.77 -0.69 15.78
C ASP A 64 -17.39 -1.99 15.25
N SER A 65 -16.92 -2.49 14.11
CA SER A 65 -17.30 -3.82 13.61
C SER A 65 -16.90 -4.94 14.58
N ALA A 66 -15.68 -4.91 15.10
CA ALA A 66 -15.19 -5.89 16.07
C ALA A 66 -15.99 -5.82 17.39
N ARG A 67 -16.24 -4.62 17.92
CA ARG A 67 -17.06 -4.39 19.12
C ARG A 67 -18.47 -4.93 18.95
N ARG A 68 -19.12 -4.67 17.81
CA ARG A 68 -20.46 -5.20 17.50
C ARG A 68 -20.48 -6.73 17.46
N LYS A 69 -19.48 -7.36 16.83
CA LYS A 69 -19.33 -8.82 16.82
C LYS A 69 -19.16 -9.40 18.22
N GLN A 70 -18.33 -8.76 19.06
CA GLN A 70 -18.12 -9.19 20.45
C GLN A 70 -19.40 -9.07 21.29
N LYS A 71 -20.13 -7.96 21.18
CA LYS A 71 -21.42 -7.77 21.88
C LYS A 71 -22.45 -8.84 21.47
N LYS A 72 -22.56 -9.12 20.16
CA LYS A 72 -23.48 -10.17 19.67
C LYS A 72 -23.13 -11.55 20.21
N LYS A 73 -21.84 -11.91 20.27
CA LYS A 73 -21.41 -13.16 20.89
C LYS A 73 -21.80 -13.21 22.38
N ARG A 74 -21.51 -12.16 23.15
CA ARG A 74 -21.82 -12.10 24.58
C ARG A 74 -23.31 -12.26 24.86
N ASN A 75 -24.16 -11.52 24.15
CA ASN A 75 -25.60 -11.61 24.31
C ASN A 75 -26.14 -13.00 23.93
N GLY A 76 -25.59 -13.64 22.89
CA GLY A 76 -25.98 -15.00 22.53
C GLY A 76 -25.61 -16.07 23.58
N TYR A 77 -24.54 -15.85 24.37
CA TYR A 77 -24.22 -16.74 25.49
C TYR A 77 -25.18 -16.54 26.68
N GLU A 78 -25.61 -15.30 26.95
CA GLU A 78 -26.59 -15.03 28.01
C GLU A 78 -27.98 -15.55 27.68
N ASP A 79 -28.39 -15.53 26.41
CA ASP A 79 -29.69 -16.09 25.96
C ASP A 79 -29.71 -17.64 26.00
N LEU A 80 -28.55 -18.32 25.94
CA LEU A 80 -28.44 -19.79 26.06
C LEU A 80 -28.38 -20.29 27.52
N GLN A 81 -28.23 -19.38 28.50
CA GLN A 81 -28.14 -19.71 29.93
C GLN A 81 -29.45 -19.44 30.70
N ARG A 82 -30.51 -18.97 30.02
CA ARG A 82 -31.89 -18.88 30.52
C ARG A 82 -32.73 -20.04 29.98
#